data_AF-A0A940ZQ55-F1
#
_entry.id   AF-A0A940ZQ55-F1
#
_cell.length_a   1.000
_cell.length_b   1.000
_cell.length_c   1.000
_cell.angle_alpha   90.00
_cell.angle_beta   90.00
_cell.angle_gamma   90.00
#
_symmetry.space_group_name_H-M   'P 1'
#
loop_
_entity.id
_entity.type
_entity.pdbx_description
1 polymer ?
#
loop_
_entity_poly.entity_id
_entity_poly.type
_entity_poly.pdbx_seq_one_letter_code
_entity_poly.pdbx_strand_id
1 'polypeptide(L)'
;MVRAKLWFRCAAMHDPVTPMVAQPALVGWEAKKRTVDLTIERSFNGEELVKRMKGWVTTDPEKVIEVVRKHGKLKVLDDRELVIEAETEDGMINLNRELADVFGGEVDVEIVKR
;
A
#
# COMPACT_ATOMS: atom_id res chain seq x y z
N MET A 1 -5.14 6.78 17.49
CA MET A 1 -4.87 6.19 16.16
C MET A 1 -4.47 7.29 15.21
N VAL A 2 -3.27 7.16 14.67
CA VAL A 2 -2.60 8.14 13.79
C VAL A 2 -2.59 7.56 12.38
N ARG A 3 -2.75 8.44 11.37
CA ARG A 3 -2.72 8.07 9.96
C ARG A 3 -1.53 8.69 9.26
N ALA A 4 -0.95 7.94 8.32
CA ALA A 4 0.13 8.43 7.47
C ALA A 4 -0.07 7.94 6.03
N LYS A 5 0.43 8.72 5.07
CA LYS A 5 0.63 8.27 3.68
C LYS A 5 1.96 7.55 3.56
N LEU A 6 1.99 6.53 2.70
CA LEU A 6 3.21 5.81 2.33
C LEU A 6 3.64 6.27 0.94
N TRP A 7 4.87 6.76 0.84
CA TRP A 7 5.47 7.23 -0.40
C TRP A 7 6.58 6.29 -0.83
N PHE A 8 6.62 5.96 -2.11
CA PHE A 8 7.65 5.16 -2.76
C PHE A 8 8.35 5.99 -3.82
N ARG A 9 9.58 5.64 -4.15
CA ARG A 9 10.25 6.15 -5.35
C ARG A 9 9.79 5.39 -6.59
N CYS A 10 9.26 6.11 -7.59
CA CYS A 10 8.93 5.51 -8.88
C CYS A 10 10.19 5.03 -9.63
N ALA A 11 10.16 3.82 -10.18
CA ALA A 11 11.29 3.26 -10.92
C ALA A 11 11.58 3.96 -12.26
N ALA A 12 10.56 4.56 -12.88
CA ALA A 12 10.69 5.23 -14.18
C ALA A 12 10.97 6.73 -14.05
N MET A 13 10.22 7.42 -13.20
CA MET A 13 10.29 8.88 -13.08
C MET A 13 11.15 9.36 -11.90
N HIS A 14 11.48 8.48 -10.94
CA HIS A 14 12.17 8.83 -9.70
C HIS A 14 11.47 9.91 -8.85
N ASP A 15 10.18 10.14 -9.08
CA ASP A 15 9.33 10.96 -8.23
C ASP A 15 8.70 10.14 -7.08
N PRO A 16 8.35 10.78 -5.96
CA PRO A 16 7.62 10.13 -4.88
C PRO A 16 6.18 9.84 -5.33
N VAL A 17 5.75 8.59 -5.20
CA VAL A 17 4.43 8.11 -5.62
C VAL A 17 3.79 7.28 -4.52
N THR A 18 2.47 7.40 -4.38
CA THR A 18 1.68 6.55 -3.48
C THR A 18 0.66 5.77 -4.31
N PRO A 19 0.54 4.45 -4.13
CA PRO A 19 -0.44 3.67 -4.87
C PRO A 19 -1.86 4.03 -4.40
N MET A 20 -2.78 4.09 -5.36
CA MET A 20 -4.20 4.28 -5.10
C MET A 20 -5.03 3.31 -5.93
N VAL A 21 -6.21 2.95 -5.42
CA VAL A 21 -7.20 2.18 -6.18
C VAL A 21 -7.88 3.14 -7.16
N ALA A 22 -7.55 3.04 -8.44
CA ALA A 22 -8.22 3.79 -9.50
C ALA A 22 -9.59 3.20 -9.86
N GLN A 23 -9.70 1.87 -9.80
CA GLN A 23 -10.93 1.10 -9.97
C GLN A 23 -10.82 -0.18 -9.13
N PRO A 24 -11.90 -0.65 -8.48
CA PRO A 24 -11.90 -1.94 -7.80
C PRO A 24 -11.49 -3.08 -8.75
N ALA A 25 -10.90 -4.15 -8.20
CA ALA A 25 -10.62 -5.32 -9.00
C ALA A 25 -11.95 -6.01 -9.37
N LEU A 26 -12.07 -6.39 -10.64
CA LEU A 26 -13.15 -7.27 -11.09
C LEU A 26 -12.74 -8.71 -10.84
N VAL A 27 -13.52 -9.41 -10.02
CA VAL A 27 -13.32 -10.83 -9.72
C VAL A 27 -14.45 -11.61 -10.38
N GLY A 28 -14.09 -12.54 -11.26
CA GLY A 28 -15.00 -13.51 -11.86
C GLY A 28 -14.56 -14.95 -11.55
N TRP A 29 -15.30 -15.92 -12.06
CA TRP A 29 -14.97 -17.33 -11.91
C TRP A 29 -15.38 -18.11 -13.16
N GLU A 30 -14.51 -19.02 -13.59
CA GLU A 30 -14.83 -19.96 -14.66
C GLU A 30 -15.60 -21.15 -14.08
N ALA A 31 -16.81 -21.38 -14.59
CA ALA A 31 -17.63 -22.49 -14.15
C ALA A 31 -17.37 -23.75 -14.99
N LYS A 32 -17.00 -24.84 -14.32
CA LYS A 32 -16.63 -26.12 -14.95
C LYS A 32 -17.72 -26.74 -15.85
N LYS A 33 -19.00 -26.46 -15.60
CA LYS A 33 -20.14 -27.15 -16.26
C LYS A 33 -20.95 -26.27 -17.20
N ARG A 34 -20.76 -24.95 -17.18
CA ARG A 34 -21.51 -23.98 -17.99
C ARG A 34 -20.78 -22.65 -18.00
N THR A 35 -21.08 -21.81 -18.96
CA THR A 35 -20.64 -20.40 -18.92
C THR A 35 -21.39 -19.67 -17.81
N VAL A 36 -20.64 -18.88 -17.03
CA VAL A 36 -21.18 -17.98 -16.00
C VAL A 36 -20.51 -16.63 -16.19
N ASP A 37 -21.26 -15.65 -16.69
CA ASP A 37 -20.77 -14.30 -16.97
C ASP A 37 -21.10 -13.35 -15.80
N LEU A 38 -20.66 -13.73 -14.59
CA LEU A 38 -20.85 -12.91 -13.38
C LEU A 38 -19.48 -12.43 -12.87
N THR A 39 -19.39 -11.13 -12.63
CA THR A 39 -18.23 -10.48 -12.00
C THR A 39 -18.68 -9.68 -10.80
N ILE A 40 -17.84 -9.62 -9.77
CA ILE A 40 -18.03 -8.73 -8.62
C ILE A 40 -16.90 -7.72 -8.56
N GLU A 41 -17.22 -6.50 -8.15
CA GLU A 41 -16.22 -5.51 -7.79
C GLU A 41 -15.74 -5.78 -6.37
N ARG A 42 -14.43 -5.94 -6.21
CA ARG A 42 -13.80 -6.09 -4.90
C ARG A 42 -12.55 -5.23 -4.85
N SER A 43 -12.50 -4.30 -3.91
CA SER A 43 -11.32 -3.47 -3.72
C SER A 43 -10.15 -4.30 -3.16
N PHE A 44 -8.93 -3.84 -3.44
CA PHE A 44 -7.73 -4.43 -2.86
C PHE A 44 -7.63 -4.07 -1.38
N ASN A 45 -7.08 -4.99 -0.57
CA ASN A 45 -6.59 -4.58 0.74
C ASN A 45 -5.27 -3.80 0.61
N GLY A 46 -4.83 -3.15 1.70
CA GLY A 46 -3.64 -2.30 1.68
C GLY A 46 -2.35 -3.04 1.29
N GLU A 47 -2.17 -4.29 1.75
CA GLU A 47 -0.99 -5.09 1.40
C GLU A 47 -1.03 -5.55 -0.07
N GLU A 48 -2.19 -5.97 -0.56
CA GLU A 48 -2.39 -6.35 -1.97
C GLU A 48 -2.07 -5.19 -2.90
N LEU A 49 -2.58 -3.99 -2.58
CA LEU A 49 -2.33 -2.79 -3.36
C LEU A 49 -0.83 -2.48 -3.44
N VAL A 50 -0.12 -2.54 -2.32
CA VAL A 50 1.34 -2.33 -2.28
C VAL A 50 2.08 -3.40 -3.09
N LYS A 51 1.68 -4.68 -3.00
CA LYS A 51 2.29 -5.77 -3.79
C LYS A 51 2.16 -5.55 -5.31
N ARG A 52 1.08 -4.92 -5.79
CA ARG A 52 0.90 -4.59 -7.21
C ARG A 52 1.92 -3.58 -7.74
N MET A 53 2.64 -2.89 -6.85
CA MET A 53 3.70 -1.94 -7.24
C MET A 53 5.03 -2.61 -7.58
N LYS A 54 5.14 -3.94 -7.47
CA LYS A 54 6.37 -4.66 -7.82
C LYS A 54 6.76 -4.38 -9.27
N GLY A 55 7.98 -3.88 -9.47
CA GLY A 55 8.50 -3.47 -10.78
C GLY A 55 8.15 -2.04 -11.19
N TRP A 56 7.27 -1.36 -10.47
CA TRP A 56 6.91 0.06 -10.70
C TRP A 56 7.61 1.02 -9.74
N VAL A 57 8.06 0.51 -8.59
CA VAL A 57 8.85 1.24 -7.59
C VAL A 57 10.25 0.64 -7.49
N THR A 58 11.21 1.42 -6.99
CA THR A 58 12.63 1.03 -6.91
C THR A 58 12.91 -0.03 -5.84
N THR A 59 12.03 -0.15 -4.84
CA THR A 59 12.18 -1.07 -3.71
C THR A 59 11.30 -2.30 -3.83
N ASP A 60 11.60 -3.34 -3.05
CA ASP A 60 10.75 -4.53 -2.96
C ASP A 60 9.53 -4.26 -2.07
N PRO A 61 8.30 -4.20 -2.62
CA PRO A 61 7.13 -3.86 -1.83
C PRO A 61 6.81 -4.89 -0.73
N GLU A 62 7.23 -6.15 -0.89
CA GLU A 62 7.03 -7.17 0.15
C GLU A 62 7.83 -6.84 1.41
N LYS A 63 9.09 -6.41 1.25
CA LYS A 63 9.93 -5.97 2.38
C LYS A 63 9.37 -4.71 3.04
N VAL A 64 8.81 -3.79 2.25
CA VAL A 64 8.17 -2.58 2.79
C VAL A 64 6.97 -2.97 3.66
N ILE A 65 6.14 -3.90 3.20
CA ILE A 65 5.00 -4.43 3.98
C ILE A 65 5.49 -5.05 5.30
N GLU A 66 6.57 -5.84 5.28
CA GLU A 66 7.15 -6.44 6.49
C GLU A 66 7.56 -5.39 7.52
N VAL A 67 8.21 -4.30 7.09
CA VAL A 67 8.57 -3.18 7.97
C VAL A 67 7.33 -2.47 8.50
N VAL A 68 6.37 -2.13 7.63
CA VAL A 68 5.13 -1.44 8.04
C VAL A 68 4.35 -2.25 9.06
N ARG A 69 4.27 -3.58 8.92
CA ARG A 69 3.55 -4.47 9.84
C ARG A 69 4.07 -4.47 11.28
N LYS A 70 5.32 -4.06 11.50
CA LYS A 70 5.90 -3.95 12.85
C LYS A 70 5.35 -2.75 13.63
N HIS A 71 4.95 -1.69 12.92
CA HIS A 71 4.59 -0.39 13.50
C HIS A 71 3.14 0.01 13.27
N GLY A 72 2.48 -0.58 12.26
CA GLY A 72 1.11 -0.22 11.88
C GLY A 72 0.49 -1.22 10.91
N LYS A 73 -0.61 -0.80 10.28
CA LYS A 73 -1.38 -1.60 9.32
C LYS A 73 -1.67 -0.79 8.06
N LEU A 74 -1.47 -1.42 6.90
CA LEU A 74 -1.88 -0.86 5.62
C LEU A 74 -3.39 -1.01 5.44
N LYS A 75 -4.06 0.07 5.07
CA LYS A 75 -5.50 0.10 4.78
C LYS A 75 -5.79 0.91 3.53
N VAL A 76 -6.88 0.55 2.86
CA VAL A 76 -7.48 1.37 1.82
C VAL A 76 -8.67 2.10 2.45
N LEU A 77 -8.64 3.44 2.45
CA LEU A 77 -9.76 4.27 2.88
C LEU A 77 -10.61 4.66 1.68
N ASP A 78 -11.92 4.71 1.91
CA ASP A 78 -12.94 5.11 0.93
C ASP A 78 -12.78 4.39 -0.43
N ASP A 79 -12.37 3.12 -0.37
CA ASP A 79 -12.07 2.24 -1.51
C ASP A 79 -11.05 2.81 -2.52
N ARG A 80 -10.26 3.81 -2.11
CA ARG A 80 -9.35 4.55 -2.99
C ARG A 80 -7.95 4.76 -2.44
N GLU A 81 -7.83 5.29 -1.23
CA GLU A 81 -6.55 5.85 -0.74
C GLU A 81 -5.80 4.86 0.14
N LEU A 82 -4.51 4.60 -0.16
CA LEU A 82 -3.66 3.85 0.75
C LEU A 82 -3.27 4.72 1.95
N VAL A 83 -3.48 4.20 3.15
CA VAL A 83 -3.00 4.77 4.39
C VAL A 83 -2.34 3.71 5.27
N ILE A 84 -1.48 4.18 6.16
CA ILE A 84 -0.99 3.41 7.29
C ILE A 84 -1.71 3.90 8.53
N GLU A 85 -2.27 2.96 9.32
CA GLU A 85 -2.81 3.24 10.64
C GLU A 85 -1.87 2.68 11.71
N ALA A 86 -1.48 3.53 12.66
CA ALA A 86 -0.74 3.16 13.86
C ALA A 86 -1.47 3.63 15.11
N GLU A 87 -1.14 3.03 16.26
CA GLU A 87 -1.79 3.38 17.53
C GLU A 87 -1.38 4.78 18.02
N THR A 88 -0.08 5.09 17.90
CA THR A 88 0.58 6.30 18.41
C THR A 88 1.40 7.02 17.33
N GLU A 89 1.73 8.29 17.57
CA GLU A 89 2.63 9.07 16.69
C GLU A 89 4.06 8.52 16.75
N ASP A 90 4.53 8.09 17.93
CA ASP A 90 5.85 7.46 18.09
C ASP A 90 6.01 6.22 17.20
N GLY A 91 4.93 5.43 17.02
CA GLY A 91 4.93 4.32 16.08
C GLY A 91 5.19 4.74 14.64
N MET A 92 4.63 5.88 14.20
CA MET A 92 4.89 6.43 12.86
C MET A 92 6.30 7.00 12.73
N ILE A 93 6.82 7.65 13.78
CA ILE A 93 8.20 8.16 13.78
C ILE A 93 9.19 7.01 13.69
N ASN A 94 8.98 5.94 14.46
CA ASN A 94 9.81 4.74 14.41
C ASN A 94 9.72 4.03 13.06
N LEU A 95 8.51 3.95 12.47
CA LEU A 95 8.32 3.43 11.13
C LEU A 95 9.13 4.22 10.10
N ASN A 96 9.06 5.55 10.11
CA ASN A 96 9.79 6.38 9.15
C ASN A 96 11.30 6.18 9.27
N ARG A 97 11.81 6.05 10.51
CA ARG A 97 13.22 5.76 10.77
C ARG A 97 13.64 4.40 10.21
N GLU A 98 12.89 3.33 10.51
CA GLU A 98 13.22 2.00 10.00
C GLU A 98 13.12 1.93 8.47
N LEU A 99 12.15 2.62 7.86
CA LEU A 99 12.07 2.73 6.39
C LEU A 99 13.30 3.44 5.81
N ALA A 100 13.74 4.54 6.42
CA ALA A 100 14.96 5.23 5.99
C ALA A 100 16.21 4.35 6.14
N ASP A 101 16.33 3.60 7.25
CA ASP A 101 17.47 2.71 7.52
C ASP A 101 17.52 1.53 6.53
N VAL A 102 16.37 0.94 6.18
CA VAL A 102 16.29 -0.24 5.30
C VAL A 102 16.32 0.13 3.81
N PHE A 103 15.69 1.24 3.43
CA PHE A 103 15.47 1.63 2.04
C PHE A 103 16.20 2.90 1.60
N GLY A 104 17.01 3.52 2.47
CA GLY A 104 17.88 4.63 2.11
C GLY A 104 17.16 5.90 1.64
N GLY A 105 15.90 6.10 2.05
CA GLY A 105 15.07 7.25 1.62
C GLY A 105 14.28 7.03 0.33
N GLU A 106 14.30 5.81 -0.23
CA GLU A 106 13.44 5.43 -1.35
C GLU A 106 11.97 5.22 -0.96
N VAL A 107 11.72 5.11 0.34
CA VAL A 107 10.39 4.95 0.94
C VAL A 107 10.31 5.82 2.18
N ASP A 108 9.25 6.60 2.30
CA ASP A 108 9.02 7.50 3.42
C ASP A 108 7.53 7.54 3.80
N VAL A 109 7.25 8.03 5.00
CA VAL A 109 5.88 8.22 5.49
C VAL A 109 5.61 9.66 5.90
N GLU A 110 4.43 10.13 5.52
CA GLU A 110 3.95 11.48 5.83
C GLU A 110 2.72 11.39 6.73
N ILE A 111 2.82 11.89 7.97
CA ILE A 111 1.70 11.90 8.91
C ILE A 111 0.62 12.86 8.40
N VAL A 112 -0.59 12.33 8.22
CA VAL A 112 -1.75 13.11 7.79
C VAL A 112 -2.33 13.81 9.02
N LYS A 113 -2.05 15.11 9.17
CA LYS A 113 -2.71 15.93 10.20
C LYS A 113 -4.16 16.18 9.78
N ARG A 114 -5.09 15.84 10.67
CA ARG A 114 -6.52 16.17 10.53
C ARG A 114 -6.76 17.66 10.72
#